data_AF-A0A212PLI3-F1
#
_entry.id   AF-A0A212PLI3-F1
#
_cell.length_a   1.000
_cell.length_b   1.000
_cell.length_c   1.000
_cell.angle_alpha   90.00
_cell.angle_beta   90.00
_cell.angle_gamma   90.00
#
_symmetry.space_group_name_H-M   'P 1'
#
loop_
_entity.id
_entity.type
_entity.pdbx_description
1 polymer ?
#
loop_
_entity_poly.entity_id
_entity_poly.type
_entity_poly.pdbx_seq_one_letter_code
_entity_poly.pdbx_strand_id
1 'polypeptide(L)'
;MQPAELKIFHKQILVENTYVYSAQWVLLPCTNASITPSLMMERYLQHIRRATFSLIRPTRTRSGIDFNILSSRLSLLAFAPPEEERFSMKLPIRGGLLVQKGYAYNGKFAFSVEQGEGGMRLMLELSGFRPLLLGRPNPTKLCRWFYRLTQALIHKKVCISFVIRMVEQACVEKVPVRVVQVSGPEGSDI
;
A
#
# COMPACT_ATOMS: atom_id res chain seq x y z
N MET A 1 -7.78 19.58 -27.39
CA MET A 1 -6.85 19.46 -26.24
C MET A 1 -6.59 17.98 -26.01
N GLN A 2 -5.35 17.52 -26.08
CA GLN A 2 -5.04 16.16 -25.62
C GLN A 2 -5.25 16.12 -24.09
N PRO A 3 -5.91 15.09 -23.55
CA PRO A 3 -6.05 14.97 -22.09
C PRO A 3 -4.65 14.87 -21.49
N ALA A 4 -4.35 15.74 -20.52
CA ALA A 4 -3.07 15.75 -19.84
C ALA A 4 -2.81 14.35 -19.22
N GLU A 5 -1.69 13.73 -19.55
CA GLU A 5 -1.29 12.44 -19.01
C GLU A 5 -1.17 12.51 -17.48
N LEU A 6 -1.86 11.60 -16.77
CA LEU A 6 -1.76 11.50 -15.33
C LEU A 6 -0.54 10.69 -14.91
N LYS A 7 0.15 11.16 -13.88
CA LYS A 7 1.34 10.50 -13.34
C LYS A 7 1.00 9.82 -12.02
N ILE A 8 1.19 8.50 -11.97
CA ILE A 8 1.22 7.74 -10.72
C ILE A 8 2.66 7.69 -10.26
N PHE A 9 2.94 8.32 -9.15
CA PHE A 9 4.24 8.31 -8.52
C PHE A 9 4.37 7.09 -7.62
N HIS A 10 5.56 6.48 -7.59
CA HIS A 10 5.89 5.45 -6.62
C HIS A 10 7.28 5.65 -6.02
N LYS A 11 7.39 5.37 -4.72
CA LYS A 11 8.66 5.27 -3.97
C LYS A 11 8.66 3.98 -3.17
N GLN A 12 9.77 3.26 -3.18
CA GLN A 12 9.94 2.04 -2.37
C GLN A 12 11.40 1.89 -1.95
N ILE A 13 11.66 1.95 -0.65
CA ILE A 13 13.01 1.98 -0.07
C ILE A 13 13.06 1.16 1.22
N LEU A 14 14.26 0.68 1.58
CA LEU A 14 14.59 0.22 2.92
C LEU A 14 15.18 1.39 3.71
N VAL A 15 14.48 1.83 4.73
CA VAL A 15 14.96 2.75 5.75
C VAL A 15 15.79 1.95 6.76
N GLU A 16 17.00 2.44 7.06
CA GLU A 16 17.95 1.78 7.99
C GLU A 16 18.21 0.30 7.66
N ASN A 17 18.10 -0.09 6.38
CA ASN A 17 18.21 -1.46 5.89
C ASN A 17 17.23 -2.48 6.52
N THR A 18 16.22 -2.04 7.25
CA THR A 18 15.35 -2.92 8.06
C THR A 18 13.87 -2.60 7.95
N TYR A 19 13.50 -1.33 7.81
CA TYR A 19 12.12 -0.90 7.68
C TYR A 19 11.78 -0.63 6.23
N VAL A 20 10.58 -1.04 5.83
CA VAL A 20 10.08 -0.85 4.48
C VAL A 20 9.24 0.41 4.47
N TYR A 21 9.61 1.32 3.58
CA TYR A 21 8.77 2.43 3.18
C TYR A 21 8.34 2.23 1.74
N SER A 22 7.04 2.25 1.48
CA SER A 22 6.46 2.18 0.15
C SER A 22 5.31 3.16 0.05
N ALA A 23 5.36 4.06 -0.93
CA ALA A 23 4.29 5.01 -1.18
C ALA A 23 3.93 5.02 -2.66
N GLN A 24 2.64 5.07 -2.96
CA GLN A 24 2.11 5.26 -4.30
C GLN A 24 1.06 6.35 -4.25
N TRP A 25 1.16 7.35 -5.12
CA TRP A 25 0.20 8.44 -5.14
C TRP A 25 -0.04 8.99 -6.54
N VAL A 26 -1.17 9.67 -6.69
CA VAL A 26 -1.56 10.39 -7.91
C VAL A 26 -2.15 11.74 -7.51
N LEU A 27 -1.91 12.74 -8.37
CA LEU A 27 -2.57 14.04 -8.28
C LEU A 27 -3.66 14.08 -9.35
N LEU A 28 -4.91 14.15 -8.90
CA LEU A 28 -6.07 14.29 -9.77
C LEU A 28 -6.40 15.78 -9.93
N PRO A 29 -6.63 16.27 -11.16
CA PRO A 29 -6.93 17.68 -11.41
C PRO A 29 -8.33 18.08 -10.94
N CYS A 30 -9.18 17.11 -10.59
CA CYS A 30 -10.51 17.34 -10.04
C CYS A 30 -10.57 16.90 -8.58
N THR A 31 -11.38 17.62 -7.80
CA THR A 31 -11.82 17.16 -6.49
C THR A 31 -13.03 16.25 -6.67
N ASN A 32 -13.05 15.12 -5.97
CA ASN A 32 -14.21 14.24 -5.92
C ASN A 32 -14.51 13.94 -4.46
N ALA A 33 -15.50 14.65 -3.91
CA ALA A 33 -15.90 14.53 -2.52
C ALA A 33 -16.38 13.12 -2.13
N SER A 34 -16.75 12.28 -3.11
CA SER A 34 -17.15 10.89 -2.83
C SER A 34 -15.96 9.97 -2.50
N ILE A 35 -14.73 10.36 -2.87
CA ILE A 35 -13.54 9.56 -2.57
C ILE A 35 -13.05 9.92 -1.17
N THR A 36 -13.28 9.00 -0.23
CA THR A 36 -12.84 9.11 1.16
C THR A 36 -11.75 8.08 1.48
N PRO A 37 -10.93 8.29 2.52
CA PRO A 37 -9.95 7.30 2.98
C PRO A 37 -10.58 5.94 3.31
N SER A 38 -11.75 5.95 3.96
CA SER A 38 -12.52 4.74 4.27
C SER A 38 -12.95 4.00 2.99
N LEU A 39 -13.46 4.73 1.98
CA LEU A 39 -13.81 4.13 0.68
C LEU A 39 -12.58 3.54 -0.03
N MET A 40 -11.44 4.24 0.00
CA MET A 40 -10.19 3.72 -0.55
C MET A 40 -9.78 2.42 0.13
N MET A 41 -9.84 2.36 1.45
CA MET A 41 -9.56 1.13 2.20
C MET A 41 -10.48 -0.01 1.74
N GLU A 42 -11.80 0.19 1.72
CA GLU A 42 -12.75 -0.85 1.32
C GLU A 42 -12.49 -1.37 -0.10
N ARG A 43 -12.29 -0.45 -1.04
CA ARG A 43 -11.97 -0.78 -2.43
C ARG A 43 -10.63 -1.50 -2.52
N TYR A 44 -9.64 -1.14 -1.71
CA TYR A 44 -8.36 -1.82 -1.66
C TYR A 44 -8.51 -3.26 -1.17
N LEU A 45 -9.28 -3.52 -0.12
CA LEU A 45 -9.52 -4.89 0.36
C LEU A 45 -10.18 -5.76 -0.71
N GLN A 46 -11.15 -5.20 -1.45
CA GLN A 46 -11.77 -5.89 -2.59
C GLN A 46 -10.76 -6.09 -3.74
N HIS A 47 -9.92 -5.09 -4.00
CA HIS A 47 -8.87 -5.14 -5.02
C HIS A 47 -7.85 -6.23 -4.72
N ILE A 48 -7.41 -6.39 -3.46
CA ILE A 48 -6.50 -7.48 -3.05
C ILE A 48 -7.09 -8.83 -3.44
N ARG A 49 -8.37 -9.07 -3.15
CA ARG A 49 -9.03 -10.34 -3.50
C ARG A 49 -9.00 -10.58 -5.00
N ARG A 50 -9.29 -9.56 -5.81
CA ARG A 50 -9.30 -9.68 -7.27
C ARG A 50 -7.89 -9.86 -7.84
N ALA A 51 -6.95 -9.02 -7.41
CA ALA A 51 -5.58 -8.99 -7.93
C ALA A 51 -4.77 -10.25 -7.56
N THR A 52 -5.14 -10.91 -6.46
CA THR A 52 -4.48 -12.15 -6.00
C THR A 52 -5.29 -13.41 -6.34
N PHE A 53 -6.35 -13.30 -7.14
CA PHE A 53 -7.28 -14.41 -7.42
C PHE A 53 -7.76 -15.11 -6.14
N SER A 54 -8.02 -14.31 -5.09
CA SER A 54 -8.43 -14.76 -3.75
C SER A 54 -7.42 -15.67 -3.04
N LEU A 55 -6.14 -15.67 -3.47
CA LEU A 55 -5.03 -16.24 -2.71
C LEU A 55 -4.83 -15.49 -1.39
N ILE A 56 -4.97 -14.17 -1.42
CA ILE A 56 -5.00 -13.33 -0.22
C ILE A 56 -6.44 -12.85 -0.01
N ARG A 57 -7.01 -13.16 1.16
CA ARG A 57 -8.39 -12.83 1.52
C ARG A 57 -8.43 -11.95 2.75
N PRO A 58 -8.59 -10.63 2.57
CA PRO A 58 -8.88 -9.75 3.67
C PRO A 58 -10.21 -10.14 4.33
N THR A 59 -10.17 -10.33 5.63
CA THR A 59 -11.30 -10.73 6.47
C THR A 59 -11.38 -9.78 7.65
N ARG A 60 -12.57 -9.21 7.90
CA ARG A 60 -12.80 -8.40 9.09
C ARG A 60 -13.02 -9.29 10.30
N THR A 61 -12.33 -8.98 11.39
CA THR A 61 -12.44 -9.67 12.67
C THR A 61 -12.70 -8.65 13.77
N ARG A 62 -13.07 -9.12 14.97
CA ARG A 62 -13.23 -8.22 16.13
C ARG A 62 -11.94 -7.48 16.49
N SER A 63 -10.79 -8.05 16.11
CA SER A 63 -9.46 -7.49 16.36
C SER A 63 -8.92 -6.62 15.21
N GLY A 64 -9.68 -6.41 14.13
CA GLY A 64 -9.26 -5.61 12.99
C GLY A 64 -9.44 -6.32 11.65
N ILE A 65 -8.38 -6.39 10.84
CA ILE A 65 -8.43 -6.93 9.48
C ILE A 65 -7.30 -7.92 9.27
N ASP A 66 -7.61 -9.12 8.80
CA ASP A 66 -6.62 -10.18 8.58
C ASP A 66 -6.53 -10.53 7.10
N PHE A 67 -5.32 -10.51 6.54
CA PHE A 67 -5.03 -10.91 5.17
C PHE A 67 -4.69 -12.40 5.17
N ASN A 68 -5.73 -13.24 5.12
CA ASN A 68 -5.58 -14.68 5.22
C ASN A 68 -5.13 -15.30 3.90
N ILE A 69 -4.32 -16.35 3.97
CA ILE A 69 -3.94 -17.15 2.81
C ILE A 69 -5.08 -18.13 2.52
N LEU A 70 -5.71 -18.01 1.35
CA LEU A 70 -6.89 -18.80 0.95
C LEU A 70 -8.00 -18.73 2.03
N SER A 71 -8.59 -19.88 2.39
CA SER A 71 -9.55 -20.01 3.50
C SER A 71 -8.88 -20.40 4.83
N SER A 72 -7.56 -20.32 4.93
CA SER A 72 -6.85 -20.77 6.13
C SER A 72 -6.96 -19.76 7.28
N ARG A 73 -6.61 -20.21 8.48
CA ARG A 73 -6.41 -19.34 9.66
C ARG A 73 -5.04 -18.64 9.67
N LEU A 74 -4.23 -18.84 8.64
CA LEU A 74 -2.90 -18.25 8.54
C LEU A 74 -3.01 -16.86 7.90
N SER A 75 -2.72 -15.83 8.68
CA SER A 75 -2.71 -14.45 8.22
C SER A 75 -1.31 -14.06 7.74
N LEU A 76 -1.19 -13.67 6.48
CA LEU A 76 0.03 -13.12 5.90
C LEU A 76 0.42 -11.82 6.61
N LEU A 77 -0.57 -10.96 6.79
CA LEU A 77 -0.54 -9.74 7.60
C LEU A 77 -1.84 -9.67 8.39
N ALA A 78 -1.74 -9.16 9.60
CA ALA A 78 -2.86 -8.86 10.47
C ALA A 78 -2.76 -7.40 10.86
N PHE A 79 -3.89 -6.70 10.82
CA PHE A 79 -4.02 -5.29 11.15
C PHE A 79 -4.93 -5.13 12.37
N ALA A 80 -4.64 -4.12 13.19
CA ALA A 80 -5.51 -3.64 14.24
C ALA A 80 -6.78 -3.01 13.64
N PRO A 81 -7.79 -2.63 14.46
CA PRO A 81 -8.93 -1.88 13.97
C PRO A 81 -8.47 -0.62 13.21
N PRO A 82 -9.15 -0.24 12.11
CA PRO A 82 -8.79 0.96 11.36
C PRO A 82 -8.88 2.21 12.23
N GLU A 83 -7.87 3.06 12.15
CA GLU A 83 -7.81 4.37 12.80
C GLU A 83 -8.16 5.43 11.76
N GLU A 84 -9.31 6.08 11.94
CA GLU A 84 -9.79 7.10 11.02
C GLU A 84 -9.37 8.51 11.48
N GLU A 85 -8.81 9.26 10.55
CA GLU A 85 -8.51 10.69 10.66
C GLU A 85 -9.22 11.43 9.52
N ARG A 86 -9.34 12.76 9.65
CA ARG A 86 -10.08 13.60 8.70
C ARG A 86 -9.74 13.34 7.22
N PHE A 87 -8.47 13.08 6.92
CA PHE A 87 -7.95 12.89 5.56
C PHE A 87 -7.17 11.59 5.39
N SER A 88 -7.15 10.72 6.40
CA SER A 88 -6.41 9.47 6.33
C SER A 88 -7.09 8.33 7.07
N MET A 89 -6.89 7.10 6.60
CA MET A 89 -7.32 5.87 7.24
C MET A 89 -6.09 5.00 7.43
N LYS A 90 -5.75 4.68 8.68
CA LYS A 90 -4.56 3.91 9.03
C LYS A 90 -4.96 2.51 9.48
N LEU A 91 -4.18 1.54 9.04
CA LEU A 91 -4.24 0.14 9.46
C LEU A 91 -2.93 -0.20 10.15
N PRO A 92 -2.85 -0.08 11.49
CA PRO A 92 -1.66 -0.50 12.23
C PRO A 92 -1.43 -2.00 12.04
N ILE A 93 -0.21 -2.41 11.73
CA ILE A 93 0.15 -3.82 11.51
C ILE A 93 0.32 -4.49 12.87
N ARG A 94 -0.61 -5.36 13.28
CA ARG A 94 -0.53 -6.07 14.56
C ARG A 94 0.26 -7.39 14.50
N GLY A 95 0.59 -7.89 13.30
CA GLY A 95 1.34 -9.14 13.16
C GLY A 95 1.10 -9.85 11.82
N GLY A 96 1.32 -11.16 11.82
CA GLY A 96 1.21 -12.02 10.63
C GLY A 96 2.53 -12.69 10.26
N LEU A 97 2.46 -13.65 9.33
CA LEU A 97 3.62 -14.44 8.90
C LEU A 97 4.77 -13.60 8.34
N LEU A 98 4.47 -12.44 7.74
CA LEU A 98 5.49 -11.56 7.19
C LEU A 98 6.06 -10.56 8.18
N VAL A 99 5.55 -10.46 9.41
CA VAL A 99 6.02 -9.48 10.41
C VAL A 99 7.08 -10.12 11.29
N GLN A 100 8.18 -9.42 11.54
CA GLN A 100 9.16 -9.87 12.52
C GLN A 100 8.57 -9.92 13.94
N LYS A 101 8.86 -11.00 14.67
CA LYS A 101 8.51 -11.13 16.10
C LYS A 101 9.04 -9.94 16.90
N GLY A 102 8.18 -9.36 17.74
CA GLY A 102 8.51 -8.20 18.59
C GLY A 102 8.35 -6.82 17.91
N TYR A 103 7.99 -6.78 16.62
CA TYR A 103 7.75 -5.54 15.86
C TYR A 103 6.28 -5.38 15.43
N ALA A 104 5.38 -6.05 16.15
CA ALA A 104 3.95 -5.79 16.03
C ALA A 104 3.66 -4.34 16.46
N TYR A 105 2.75 -3.69 15.75
CA TYR A 105 2.31 -2.30 15.90
C TYR A 105 3.31 -1.21 15.51
N ASN A 106 4.53 -1.56 15.07
CA ASN A 106 5.51 -0.57 14.60
C ASN A 106 5.24 -0.08 13.18
N GLY A 107 4.61 -0.91 12.36
CA GLY A 107 4.29 -0.60 10.97
C GLY A 107 2.82 -0.26 10.79
N LYS A 108 2.51 0.46 9.71
CA LYS A 108 1.14 0.80 9.32
C LYS A 108 0.97 0.83 7.82
N PHE A 109 -0.24 0.55 7.38
CA PHE A 109 -0.69 0.78 6.01
C PHE A 109 -1.74 1.89 6.02
N ALA A 110 -1.56 2.94 5.24
CA ALA A 110 -2.39 4.14 5.28
C ALA A 110 -2.96 4.46 3.90
N PHE A 111 -4.19 4.98 3.91
CA PHE A 111 -4.88 5.56 2.77
C PHE A 111 -5.11 7.03 3.05
N SER A 112 -4.64 7.93 2.19
CA SER A 112 -4.82 9.37 2.40
C SER A 112 -5.49 10.01 1.19
N VAL A 113 -6.39 10.95 1.48
CA VAL A 113 -7.07 11.80 0.50
C VAL A 113 -6.87 13.24 0.94
N GLU A 114 -5.96 13.95 0.28
CA GLU A 114 -5.71 15.36 0.54
C GLU A 114 -6.35 16.21 -0.56
N GLN A 115 -7.16 17.19 -0.18
CA GLN A 115 -7.73 18.17 -1.12
C GLN A 115 -6.92 19.47 -1.04
N GLY A 116 -6.64 20.08 -2.18
CA GLY A 116 -5.95 21.37 -2.26
C GLY A 116 -6.35 22.15 -3.51
N GLU A 117 -5.80 23.36 -3.66
CA GLU A 117 -6.13 24.26 -4.77
C GLU A 117 -5.80 23.67 -6.15
N GLY A 118 -4.83 22.75 -6.21
CA GLY A 118 -4.43 22.03 -7.44
C GLY A 118 -5.17 20.72 -7.70
N GLY A 119 -6.21 20.40 -6.92
CA GLY A 119 -7.01 19.18 -7.06
C GLY A 119 -6.92 18.25 -5.85
N MET A 120 -6.91 16.93 -6.10
CA MET A 120 -6.97 15.92 -5.05
C MET A 120 -5.82 14.93 -5.15
N ARG A 121 -5.09 14.73 -4.05
CA ARG A 121 -4.06 13.71 -3.93
C ARG A 121 -4.63 12.46 -3.30
N LEU A 122 -4.49 11.34 -4.01
CA LEU A 122 -4.77 10.01 -3.47
C LEU A 122 -3.44 9.33 -3.18
N MET A 123 -3.28 8.79 -1.97
CA MET A 123 -2.04 8.13 -1.55
C MET A 123 -2.31 6.81 -0.84
N LEU A 124 -1.48 5.82 -1.14
CA LEU A 124 -1.30 4.61 -0.35
C LEU A 124 0.11 4.62 0.20
N GLU A 125 0.25 4.35 1.48
CA GLU A 125 1.53 4.31 2.17
C GLU A 125 1.65 3.06 3.04
N LEU A 126 2.80 2.38 2.95
CA LEU A 126 3.28 1.41 3.90
C LEU A 126 4.52 2.00 4.57
N SER A 127 4.51 2.13 5.89
CA SER A 127 5.62 2.70 6.66
C SER A 127 5.85 1.91 7.94
N GLY A 128 7.10 1.90 8.44
CA GLY A 128 7.49 1.20 9.68
C GLY A 128 7.38 -0.34 9.63
N PHE A 129 7.05 -0.93 8.47
CA PHE A 129 6.90 -2.38 8.35
C PHE A 129 8.26 -3.06 8.35
N ARG A 130 8.46 -4.02 9.26
CA ARG A 130 9.68 -4.82 9.37
C ARG A 130 9.43 -6.27 8.93
N PRO A 131 9.87 -6.65 7.72
CA PRO A 131 9.64 -7.99 7.20
C PRO A 131 10.40 -9.05 7.99
N LEU A 132 9.78 -10.20 8.21
CA LEU A 132 10.42 -11.37 8.83
C LEU A 132 11.72 -11.76 8.11
N LEU A 133 11.71 -11.73 6.77
CA LEU A 133 12.86 -12.09 5.93
C LEU A 133 14.05 -11.12 6.07
N LEU A 134 13.80 -9.88 6.49
CA LEU A 134 14.83 -8.86 6.71
C LEU A 134 15.17 -8.66 8.19
N GLY A 135 14.48 -9.37 9.08
CA GLY A 135 14.46 -9.03 10.50
C GLY A 135 15.72 -9.38 11.29
N ARG A 136 16.62 -10.21 10.74
CA ARG A 136 17.92 -10.49 11.36
C ARG A 136 18.81 -9.24 11.24
N PRO A 137 19.69 -8.95 12.22
CA PRO A 137 20.62 -7.81 12.14
C PRO A 137 21.53 -7.89 10.90
N ASN A 138 21.75 -9.09 10.35
CA ASN A 138 22.43 -9.33 9.07
C ASN A 138 21.59 -10.29 8.20
N PRO A 139 20.61 -9.81 7.43
CA PRO A 139 19.87 -10.68 6.52
C PRO A 139 20.81 -11.13 5.39
N THR A 140 20.77 -12.43 5.07
CA THR A 140 21.58 -13.00 4.00
C THR A 140 21.24 -12.33 2.67
N LYS A 141 22.20 -12.29 1.73
CA LYS A 141 21.96 -11.73 0.38
C LYS A 141 20.78 -12.41 -0.31
N LEU A 142 20.58 -13.71 -0.09
CA LEU A 142 19.45 -14.48 -0.63
C LEU A 142 18.11 -14.04 -0.03
N CYS A 143 18.01 -13.86 1.30
CA CYS A 143 16.78 -13.37 1.92
C CYS A 143 16.41 -11.97 1.44
N ARG A 144 17.42 -11.07 1.30
CA ARG A 144 17.25 -9.75 0.69
C ARG A 144 16.77 -9.85 -0.75
N TRP A 145 17.35 -10.71 -1.56
CA TRP A 145 16.96 -10.92 -2.95
C TRP A 145 15.54 -11.47 -3.08
N PHE A 146 15.17 -12.49 -2.31
CA PHE A 146 13.84 -13.08 -2.33
C PHE A 146 12.77 -12.09 -1.84
N TYR A 147 13.10 -11.31 -0.81
CA TYR A 147 12.24 -10.24 -0.34
C TYR A 147 12.05 -9.15 -1.39
N ARG A 148 13.14 -8.67 -2.01
CA ARG A 148 13.08 -7.72 -3.13
C ARG A 148 12.20 -8.25 -4.25
N LEU A 149 12.41 -9.50 -4.68
CA LEU A 149 11.64 -10.09 -5.77
C LEU A 149 10.14 -10.17 -5.45
N THR A 150 9.78 -10.67 -4.27
CA THR A 150 8.36 -10.87 -3.92
C THR A 150 7.67 -9.56 -3.55
N GLN A 151 8.30 -8.70 -2.75
CA GLN A 151 7.73 -7.43 -2.34
C GLN A 151 7.72 -6.42 -3.49
N ALA A 152 8.85 -6.20 -4.18
CA ALA A 152 8.94 -5.20 -5.24
C ALA A 152 8.10 -5.56 -6.47
N LEU A 153 7.80 -6.83 -6.74
CA LEU A 153 6.94 -7.19 -7.86
C LEU A 153 5.47 -7.25 -7.47
N ILE A 154 5.12 -7.98 -6.40
CA ILE A 154 3.71 -8.22 -6.07
C ILE A 154 3.10 -6.97 -5.44
N HIS A 155 3.72 -6.42 -4.38
CA HIS A 155 3.15 -5.27 -3.67
C HIS A 155 3.07 -4.04 -4.58
N LYS A 156 4.17 -3.70 -5.27
CA LYS A 156 4.21 -2.59 -6.22
C LYS A 156 3.12 -2.72 -7.29
N LYS A 157 3.01 -3.88 -7.95
CA LYS A 157 2.00 -4.11 -8.99
C LYS A 157 0.59 -3.98 -8.45
N VAL A 158 0.32 -4.56 -7.28
CA VAL A 158 -0.99 -4.51 -6.63
C VAL A 158 -1.37 -3.07 -6.25
N CYS A 159 -0.46 -2.31 -5.64
CA CYS A 159 -0.73 -0.93 -5.25
C CYS A 159 -0.86 0.00 -6.47
N ILE A 160 0.02 -0.10 -7.46
CA ILE A 160 -0.10 0.70 -8.69
C ILE A 160 -1.41 0.40 -9.41
N SER A 161 -1.74 -0.87 -9.62
CA SER A 161 -3.01 -1.24 -10.27
C SER A 161 -4.24 -0.79 -9.48
N PHE A 162 -4.14 -0.71 -8.16
CA PHE A 162 -5.20 -0.13 -7.34
C PHE A 162 -5.34 1.37 -7.58
N VAL A 163 -4.23 2.12 -7.59
CA VAL A 163 -4.26 3.57 -7.87
C VAL A 163 -4.82 3.84 -9.27
N ILE A 164 -4.43 3.06 -10.28
CA ILE A 164 -5.02 3.15 -11.64
C ILE A 164 -6.53 3.00 -11.58
N ARG A 165 -7.05 1.99 -10.87
CA ARG A 165 -8.50 1.80 -10.72
C ARG A 165 -9.19 2.96 -10.00
N MET A 166 -8.53 3.58 -9.03
CA MET A 166 -9.06 4.78 -8.37
C MET A 166 -9.12 5.98 -9.34
N VAL A 167 -8.11 6.14 -10.20
CA VAL A 167 -8.11 7.16 -11.27
C VAL A 167 -9.26 6.92 -12.25
N GLU A 168 -9.41 5.69 -12.75
CA GLU A 168 -10.49 5.32 -13.67
C GLU A 168 -11.89 5.54 -13.09
N GLN A 169 -12.04 5.47 -11.76
CA GLN A 169 -13.30 5.74 -11.07
C GLN A 169 -13.50 7.23 -10.76
N ALA A 170 -12.43 8.00 -10.66
CA ALA A 170 -12.49 9.42 -10.35
C ALA A 170 -12.69 10.28 -11.60
N CYS A 171 -12.14 9.84 -12.74
CA CYS A 171 -12.22 10.54 -14.01
C CYS A 171 -13.45 10.08 -14.81
N VAL A 172 -14.16 11.04 -15.41
CA VAL A 172 -15.31 10.76 -16.29
C VAL A 172 -14.86 10.11 -17.60
N GLU A 173 -13.67 10.48 -18.07
CA GLU A 173 -13.07 9.97 -19.30
C GLU A 173 -11.83 9.12 -19.01
N LYS A 174 -11.48 8.24 -19.96
CA LYS A 174 -10.23 7.48 -19.89
C LYS A 174 -9.03 8.42 -20.08
N VAL A 175 -8.30 8.65 -19.01
CA VAL A 175 -7.07 9.45 -19.04
C VAL A 175 -5.87 8.52 -19.15
N PRO A 176 -4.91 8.77 -20.06
CA PRO A 176 -3.68 7.99 -20.11
C PRO A 176 -2.91 8.15 -18.80
N VAL A 177 -2.40 7.04 -18.27
CA VAL A 177 -1.67 6.99 -17.00
C VAL A 177 -0.25 6.52 -17.24
N ARG A 178 0.71 7.26 -16.69
CA ARG A 178 2.13 6.90 -16.67
C ARG A 178 2.61 6.70 -15.24
N VAL A 179 3.34 5.62 -15.04
CA VAL A 179 3.99 5.31 -13.75
C VAL A 179 5.37 5.98 -13.72
N VAL A 180 5.65 6.73 -12.65
CA VAL A 180 6.87 7.49 -12.44
C VAL A 180 7.53 7.05 -11.13
N GLN A 181 8.78 6.60 -11.19
CA GLN A 181 9.58 6.34 -10.00
C GLN A 181 10.11 7.66 -9.45
N VAL A 182 9.91 7.91 -8.15
CA VAL A 182 10.46 9.09 -7.48
C VAL A 182 11.71 8.70 -6.73
N SER A 183 12.84 9.29 -7.13
CA SER A 183 14.09 9.23 -6.38
C SER A 183 14.06 10.27 -5.26
N GLY A 184 14.50 9.89 -4.05
CA GLY A 184 14.69 10.84 -2.96
C GLY A 184 15.75 10.32 -1.99
N PRO A 185 16.40 11.19 -1.19
CA PRO A 185 17.35 10.74 -0.19
C PRO A 185 16.65 9.94 0.93
N GLU A 186 17.51 9.25 1.68
CA GLU A 186 17.29 8.27 2.76
C GLU A 186 16.70 6.93 2.33
N GLY A 187 17.53 5.88 2.41
CA GLY A 187 17.17 4.48 2.20
C GLY A 187 17.80 3.83 0.96
N SER A 188 17.83 2.50 0.93
CA SER A 188 18.27 1.72 -0.25
C SER A 188 17.07 1.25 -1.06
N ASP A 189 17.10 1.41 -2.38
CA ASP A 189 16.02 0.93 -3.27
C ASP A 189 15.74 -0.57 -3.09
N ILE A 190 14.47 -0.96 -3.25
CA ILE A 190 14.00 -2.36 -3.16
C ILE A 190 13.51 -2.84 -4.52
#